data_AF-A0A0C3SCA7-F1
#
_entry.id   AF-A0A0C3SCA7-F1
#
_cell.length_a   1.000
_cell.length_b   1.000
_cell.length_c   1.000
_cell.angle_alpha   90.00
_cell.angle_beta   90.00
_cell.angle_gamma   90.00
#
_symmetry.space_group_name_H-M   'P 1'
#
loop_
_entity.id
_entity.type
_entity.pdbx_description
1 polymer ?
#
loop_
_entity_poly.entity_id
_entity_poly.type
_entity_poly.pdbx_seq_one_letter_code
_entity_poly.pdbx_strand_id
1 'polypeptide(L)'
;MPLDAHASRIANIKRGSEEGAAYVRTCRSLFNAIPLEYESREHVERIGTWLGERLESIWDQYATVPRPSRHSKSWWNAECSAVVKELRQLDGQRKVLTRQRRGWQARVIRAGHNFDLDWHWEVVRLTGAIAALSARIERAEKRMKGAVRRAKRQFFDDIMEKTHPSRIWDLVGWTKPRRLTTTTGLVDRDGQPADKPEQLASIFQEQFTPGTARAVDPSILDDIPQREERSFPAISCVEVRDALRDTSNFSAPGPDHASWFW
;
A
#
# COMPACT_ATOMS: atom_id res chain seq x y z
N MET A 1 -8.80 3.78 -4.75
CA MET A 1 -7.51 3.51 -4.09
C MET A 1 -6.72 2.49 -4.90
N PRO A 2 -5.55 2.84 -5.46
CA PRO A 2 -4.66 1.83 -6.00
C PRO A 2 -4.12 1.04 -4.81
N LEU A 3 -4.54 -0.22 -4.68
CA LEU A 3 -3.90 -1.16 -3.76
C LEU A 3 -2.43 -1.22 -4.13
N ASP A 4 -1.56 -0.79 -3.22
CA ASP A 4 -0.12 -0.70 -3.39
C ASP A 4 0.44 -1.84 -4.24
N ALA A 5 0.78 -1.51 -5.49
CA ALA A 5 1.61 -2.34 -6.35
C ALA A 5 3.07 -2.40 -5.86
N HIS A 6 3.37 -1.69 -4.77
CA HIS A 6 4.63 -1.66 -4.04
C HIS A 6 4.47 -2.27 -2.65
N ALA A 7 3.94 -3.49 -2.54
CA ALA A 7 4.38 -4.34 -1.43
C ALA A 7 5.89 -4.51 -1.62
N SER A 8 6.65 -3.61 -0.98
CA SER A 8 8.09 -3.45 -1.18
C SER A 8 8.73 -4.83 -1.11
N ARG A 9 9.53 -5.13 -2.12
CA ARG A 9 10.35 -6.33 -2.24
C ARG A 9 11.49 -6.26 -1.22
N ILE A 10 11.14 -6.12 0.06
CA ILE A 10 12.08 -6.01 1.16
C ILE A 10 12.70 -7.39 1.31
N ALA A 11 14.01 -7.47 1.11
CA ALA A 11 14.77 -8.68 1.37
C ALA A 11 14.54 -9.08 2.84
N ASN A 12 14.28 -10.35 3.09
CA ASN A 12 14.12 -10.86 4.43
C ASN A 12 14.85 -12.19 4.62
N ILE A 13 15.12 -12.50 5.87
CA ILE A 13 15.67 -13.78 6.29
C ILE A 13 14.52 -14.55 6.93
N LYS A 14 14.17 -15.70 6.37
CA LYS A 14 13.01 -16.48 6.84
C LYS A 14 13.32 -17.10 8.21
N ARG A 15 12.52 -16.74 9.22
CA ARG A 15 12.65 -17.29 10.58
C ARG A 15 12.42 -18.81 10.56
N GLY A 16 13.33 -19.56 11.19
CA GLY A 16 13.27 -21.02 11.27
C GLY A 16 13.68 -21.77 10.00
N SER A 17 14.20 -21.09 8.97
CA SER A 17 14.86 -21.77 7.85
C SER A 17 16.31 -22.11 8.18
N GLU A 18 16.92 -23.00 7.41
CA GLU A 18 18.32 -23.37 7.54
C GLU A 18 19.25 -22.16 7.34
N GLU A 19 18.92 -21.31 6.36
CA GLU A 19 19.63 -20.06 6.08
C GLU A 19 19.47 -19.05 7.23
N GLY A 20 18.28 -18.97 7.83
CA GLY A 20 18.06 -18.15 9.02
C GLY A 20 18.86 -18.63 10.23
N ALA A 21 18.98 -19.94 10.41
CA ALA A 21 19.83 -20.51 11.45
C ALA A 21 21.33 -20.27 11.18
N ALA A 22 21.75 -20.33 9.91
CA ALA A 22 23.12 -20.00 9.49
C ALA A 22 23.46 -18.53 9.75
N TYR A 23 22.58 -17.60 9.36
CA TYR A 23 22.69 -16.17 9.65
C TYR A 23 22.93 -15.91 11.15
N VAL A 24 22.09 -16.48 12.02
CA VAL A 24 22.22 -16.30 13.48
C VAL A 24 23.56 -16.84 14.00
N ARG A 25 24.04 -17.98 13.49
CA ARG A 25 25.36 -18.53 13.87
C ARG A 25 26.49 -17.61 13.44
N THR A 26 26.44 -17.08 12.22
CA THR A 26 27.46 -16.15 11.70
C THR A 26 27.48 -14.85 12.50
N CYS A 27 26.31 -14.26 12.79
CA CYS A 27 26.24 -13.07 13.65
C CYS A 27 26.78 -13.35 15.07
N ARG A 28 26.44 -14.49 15.67
CA ARG A 28 26.99 -14.86 16.99
C ARG A 28 28.51 -14.97 16.97
N SER A 29 29.07 -15.59 15.92
CA SER A 29 30.52 -15.66 15.74
C SER A 29 31.16 -14.27 15.60
N LEU A 30 30.49 -13.34 14.91
CA LEU A 30 30.94 -11.96 14.77
C LEU A 30 30.98 -11.24 16.13
N PHE A 31 29.90 -11.34 16.91
CA PHE A 31 29.84 -10.72 18.24
C PHE A 31 30.88 -11.28 19.22
N ASN A 32 31.18 -12.57 19.13
CA ASN A 32 32.23 -13.19 19.93
C ASN A 32 33.64 -12.72 19.56
N ALA A 33 33.82 -12.13 18.38
CA ALA A 33 35.11 -11.58 17.93
C ALA A 33 35.30 -10.10 18.34
N ILE A 34 34.31 -9.49 18.99
CA ILE A 34 34.43 -8.11 19.47
C ILE A 34 35.38 -8.07 20.68
N PRO A 35 36.37 -7.17 20.70
CA PRO A 35 37.25 -6.98 21.85
C PRO A 35 36.47 -6.59 23.11
N LEU A 36 36.86 -7.14 24.27
CA LEU A 36 36.27 -6.77 25.57
C LEU A 36 36.83 -5.45 26.11
N GLU A 37 38.01 -5.03 25.63
CA GLU A 37 38.70 -3.82 26.05
C GLU A 37 39.00 -2.94 24.84
N TYR A 38 38.91 -1.62 25.04
CA TYR A 38 39.15 -0.63 23.99
C TYR A 38 40.24 0.34 24.45
N GLU A 39 41.23 0.53 23.60
CA GLU A 39 42.44 1.31 23.91
C GLU A 39 42.26 2.83 23.70
N SER A 40 41.34 3.23 22.82
CA SER A 40 41.09 4.63 22.51
C SER A 40 39.72 4.85 21.87
N ARG A 41 39.31 6.12 21.74
CA ARG A 41 38.09 6.50 21.02
C ARG A 41 38.14 6.07 19.55
N GLU A 42 39.28 6.26 18.89
CA GLU A 42 39.49 5.86 17.50
C GLU A 42 39.46 4.34 17.33
N HIS A 43 39.85 3.59 18.37
CA HIS A 43 39.67 2.13 18.39
C HIS A 43 38.18 1.75 18.41
N VAL A 44 37.37 2.41 19.24
CA VAL A 44 35.91 2.18 19.28
C VAL A 44 35.25 2.50 17.94
N GLU A 45 35.58 3.64 17.34
CA GLU A 45 35.02 4.05 16.04
C GLU A 45 35.39 3.06 14.93
N ARG A 46 36.64 2.57 14.89
CA ARG A 46 37.07 1.53 13.93
C ARG A 46 36.31 0.22 14.10
N ILE A 47 36.13 -0.24 15.34
CA ILE A 47 35.36 -1.47 15.61
C ILE A 47 33.89 -1.29 15.25
N GLY A 48 33.31 -0.11 15.49
CA GLY A 48 31.94 0.23 15.10
C GLY A 48 31.73 0.17 13.58
N THR A 49 32.63 0.80 12.81
CA THR A 49 32.59 0.76 11.34
C THR A 49 32.75 -0.66 10.82
N TRP A 50 33.74 -1.39 11.33
CA TRP A 50 33.97 -2.80 10.96
C TRP A 50 32.77 -3.68 11.25
N LEU A 51 32.12 -3.51 12.41
CA LEU A 51 30.92 -4.27 12.79
C LEU A 51 29.76 -3.95 11.84
N GLY A 52 29.57 -2.68 11.49
CA GLY A 52 28.55 -2.23 10.55
C GLY A 52 28.71 -2.87 9.18
N GLU A 53 29.90 -2.73 8.57
CA GLU A 53 30.23 -3.31 7.27
C GLU A 53 30.05 -4.83 7.27
N ARG A 54 30.43 -5.50 8.38
CA ARG A 54 30.33 -6.95 8.48
C ARG A 54 28.89 -7.43 8.64
N LEU A 55 28.08 -6.71 9.42
CA LEU A 55 26.64 -7.01 9.55
C LEU A 55 25.90 -6.80 8.24
N GLU A 56 26.24 -5.74 7.49
CA GLU A 56 25.67 -5.48 6.16
C GLU A 56 26.03 -6.59 5.17
N SER A 57 27.30 -6.98 5.11
CA SER A 57 27.76 -8.09 4.27
C SER A 57 27.09 -9.43 4.63
N ILE A 58 26.92 -9.72 5.92
CA ILE A 58 26.20 -10.93 6.37
C ILE A 58 24.72 -10.84 5.97
N TRP A 59 24.09 -9.67 6.11
CA TRP A 59 22.70 -9.47 5.69
C TRP A 59 22.52 -9.75 4.20
N ASP A 60 23.36 -9.17 3.34
CA ASP A 60 23.27 -9.37 1.89
C ASP A 60 23.50 -10.82 1.46
N GLN A 61 24.32 -11.56 2.20
CA GLN A 61 24.57 -12.97 1.92
C GLN A 61 23.35 -13.86 2.18
N TYR A 62 22.55 -13.56 3.22
CA TYR A 62 21.46 -14.43 3.68
C TYR A 62 20.05 -13.90 3.41
N ALA A 63 19.89 -12.59 3.21
CA ALA A 63 18.60 -11.98 2.93
C ALA A 63 18.15 -12.30 1.51
N THR A 64 16.92 -12.78 1.37
CA THR A 64 16.33 -13.09 0.06
C THR A 64 15.07 -12.28 -0.14
N VAL A 65 14.87 -11.80 -1.36
CA VAL A 65 13.61 -11.15 -1.74
C VAL A 65 12.53 -12.23 -1.87
N PRO A 66 11.45 -12.20 -1.06
CA PRO A 66 10.41 -13.20 -1.14
C PRO A 66 9.76 -13.18 -2.52
N ARG A 67 9.80 -14.33 -3.22
CA ARG A 67 9.07 -14.49 -4.48
C ARG A 67 7.59 -14.69 -4.16
N PRO A 68 6.66 -13.95 -4.80
CA PRO A 68 5.23 -14.17 -4.62
C PRO A 68 4.90 -15.62 -4.94
N SER A 69 4.41 -16.36 -3.95
CA SER A 69 4.04 -17.77 -4.08
C SER A 69 2.53 -17.93 -3.98
N ARG A 70 2.00 -19.10 -4.32
CA ARG A 70 0.58 -19.43 -4.13
C ARG A 70 0.12 -19.26 -2.68
N HIS A 71 1.04 -19.39 -1.72
CA HIS A 71 0.79 -19.20 -0.28
C HIS A 71 0.96 -17.75 0.17
N SER A 72 1.54 -16.86 -0.64
CA SER A 72 1.72 -15.44 -0.29
C SER A 72 0.43 -14.63 -0.43
N LYS A 73 -0.68 -15.25 -0.86
CA LYS A 73 -1.98 -14.64 -1.08
C LYS A 73 -3.06 -15.58 -0.54
N SER A 74 -3.52 -15.33 0.69
CA SER A 74 -4.57 -16.11 1.36
C SER A 74 -5.89 -16.19 0.58
N TRP A 75 -6.15 -15.24 -0.30
CA TRP A 75 -7.34 -15.19 -1.16
C TRP A 75 -7.21 -15.99 -2.47
N TRP A 76 -6.04 -16.59 -2.76
CA TRP A 76 -5.83 -17.30 -4.03
C TRP A 76 -6.50 -18.67 -4.03
N ASN A 77 -7.42 -18.91 -4.98
CA ASN A 77 -8.22 -20.13 -5.04
C ASN A 77 -7.85 -21.05 -6.22
N ALA A 78 -8.59 -22.16 -6.35
CA ALA A 78 -8.40 -23.14 -7.43
C ALA A 78 -8.68 -22.56 -8.82
N GLU A 79 -9.66 -21.66 -8.94
CA GLU A 79 -10.01 -20.99 -10.19
C GLU A 79 -8.83 -20.16 -10.74
N CYS A 80 -8.22 -19.32 -9.90
CA CYS A 80 -7.03 -18.55 -10.26
C CYS A 80 -5.88 -19.47 -10.72
N SER A 81 -5.70 -20.61 -10.04
CA SER A 81 -4.67 -21.59 -10.39
C SER A 81 -4.91 -22.22 -11.76
N ALA A 82 -6.17 -22.59 -12.06
CA ALA A 82 -6.55 -23.19 -13.33
C ALA A 82 -6.31 -22.22 -14.51
N VAL A 83 -6.73 -20.96 -14.37
CA VAL A 83 -6.56 -19.96 -15.44
C VAL A 83 -5.09 -19.61 -15.67
N VAL A 84 -4.27 -19.51 -14.61
CA VAL A 84 -2.82 -19.31 -14.76
C VAL A 84 -2.14 -20.47 -15.47
N LYS A 85 -2.55 -21.72 -15.16
CA LYS A 85 -2.02 -22.90 -15.85
C LYS A 85 -2.34 -22.85 -17.35
N GLU A 86 -3.57 -22.50 -17.69
CA GLU A 86 -4.00 -22.33 -19.09
C GLU A 86 -3.19 -21.24 -19.80
N LEU A 87 -3.01 -20.07 -19.17
CA LEU A 87 -2.21 -18.97 -19.73
C LEU A 87 -0.77 -19.40 -20.02
N ARG A 88 -0.13 -20.12 -19.11
CA ARG A 88 1.24 -20.64 -19.30
C ARG A 88 1.32 -21.60 -20.47
N GLN A 89 0.32 -22.47 -20.62
CA GLN A 89 0.26 -23.42 -21.73
C GLN A 89 0.09 -22.70 -23.08
N LEU A 90 -0.83 -21.74 -23.17
CA LEU A 90 -1.08 -20.96 -24.38
C LEU A 90 0.15 -20.11 -24.77
N ASP A 91 0.80 -19.48 -23.80
CA ASP A 91 2.02 -18.71 -24.04
C ASP A 91 3.18 -19.59 -24.51
N GLY A 92 3.31 -20.80 -23.92
CA GLY A 92 4.27 -21.81 -24.38
C GLY A 92 4.03 -22.22 -25.84
N GLN A 93 2.79 -22.53 -26.21
CA GLN A 93 2.42 -22.86 -27.60
C GLN A 93 2.71 -21.71 -28.56
N ARG A 94 2.37 -20.47 -28.18
CA ARG A 94 2.65 -19.28 -29.00
C ARG A 94 4.15 -19.11 -29.25
N LYS A 95 4.99 -19.28 -28.22
CA LYS A 95 6.45 -19.20 -28.33
C LYS A 95 7.02 -20.24 -29.29
N VAL A 96 6.54 -21.48 -29.23
CA VAL A 96 6.95 -22.56 -30.15
C VAL A 96 6.61 -22.18 -31.59
N LEU A 97 5.36 -21.78 -31.87
CA LEU A 97 4.95 -21.38 -33.23
C LEU A 97 5.71 -20.14 -33.73
N THR A 98 5.99 -19.18 -32.84
CA THR A 98 6.77 -17.99 -33.17
C THR A 98 8.21 -18.37 -33.57
N ARG A 99 8.82 -19.33 -32.88
CA ARG A 99 10.15 -19.86 -33.23
C ARG A 99 10.11 -20.57 -34.59
N GLN A 100 9.11 -21.41 -34.83
CA GLN A 100 8.93 -22.08 -36.13
C GLN A 100 8.74 -21.07 -37.27
N ARG A 101 7.88 -20.06 -37.08
CA ARG A 101 7.61 -19.01 -38.07
C ARG A 101 8.89 -18.25 -38.43
N ARG A 102 9.70 -17.88 -37.43
CA ARG A 102 11.00 -17.22 -37.65
C ARG A 102 11.95 -18.10 -38.46
N GLY A 103 11.99 -19.40 -38.19
CA GLY A 103 12.79 -20.36 -38.94
C GLY A 103 12.41 -20.43 -40.41
N TRP A 104 11.11 -20.57 -40.70
CA TRP A 104 10.58 -20.57 -42.07
C TRP A 104 10.80 -19.24 -42.78
N GLN A 105 10.52 -18.12 -42.10
CA GLN A 105 10.75 -16.79 -42.65
C GLN A 105 12.23 -16.55 -43.02
N ALA A 106 13.16 -17.03 -42.19
CA ALA A 106 14.59 -16.96 -42.50
C ALA A 106 15.01 -17.87 -43.67
N ARG A 107 14.28 -18.96 -43.95
CA ARG A 107 14.50 -19.79 -45.15
C ARG A 107 14.05 -19.06 -46.41
N VAL A 108 12.85 -18.48 -46.39
CA VAL A 108 12.31 -17.68 -47.51
C VAL A 108 13.25 -16.51 -47.83
N ILE A 109 13.67 -15.74 -46.81
CA ILE A 109 14.57 -14.59 -47.01
C ILE A 109 15.91 -15.02 -47.60
N ARG A 110 16.50 -16.13 -47.15
CA ARG A 110 17.78 -16.62 -47.66
C ARG A 110 17.71 -17.13 -49.09
N ALA A 111 16.57 -17.69 -49.50
CA ALA A 111 16.37 -18.19 -50.86
C ALA A 111 16.14 -17.06 -51.88
N GLY A 112 15.82 -15.83 -51.44
CA GLY A 112 15.64 -14.68 -52.33
C GLY A 112 14.51 -14.91 -53.32
N HIS A 113 14.82 -14.91 -54.63
CA HIS A 113 13.85 -15.19 -55.70
C HIS A 113 13.65 -16.69 -55.99
N ASN A 114 14.48 -17.57 -55.41
CA ASN A 114 14.43 -19.02 -55.65
C ASN A 114 13.73 -19.79 -54.50
N PHE A 115 12.76 -19.18 -53.84
CA PHE A 115 12.04 -19.84 -52.75
C PHE A 115 10.86 -20.66 -53.29
N ASP A 116 10.59 -21.77 -52.62
CA ASP A 116 9.38 -22.57 -52.85
C ASP A 116 8.15 -21.84 -52.25
N LEU A 117 7.10 -21.68 -53.06
CA LEU A 117 5.87 -21.00 -52.66
C LEU A 117 5.23 -21.65 -51.43
N ASP A 118 5.41 -22.96 -51.24
CA ASP A 118 4.91 -23.70 -50.07
C ASP A 118 5.54 -23.20 -48.76
N TRP A 119 6.79 -22.72 -48.80
CA TRP A 119 7.45 -22.17 -47.62
C TRP A 119 6.83 -20.84 -47.20
N HIS A 120 6.40 -20.03 -48.18
CA HIS A 120 5.69 -18.78 -47.91
C HIS A 120 4.30 -19.07 -47.32
N TRP A 121 3.58 -20.03 -47.88
CA TRP A 121 2.29 -20.47 -47.33
C TRP A 121 2.41 -20.98 -45.90
N GLU A 122 3.49 -21.67 -45.57
CA GLU A 122 3.75 -22.12 -44.20
C GLU A 122 3.99 -20.93 -43.24
N VAL A 123 4.69 -19.87 -43.68
CA VAL A 123 4.82 -18.63 -42.91
C VAL A 123 3.47 -17.96 -42.69
N VAL A 124 2.62 -17.89 -43.72
CA VAL A 124 1.26 -17.33 -43.62
C VAL A 124 0.40 -18.14 -42.65
N ARG A 125 0.40 -19.48 -42.78
CA ARG A 125 -0.32 -20.40 -41.90
C ARG A 125 0.10 -20.23 -40.43
N LEU A 126 1.40 -20.20 -40.16
CA LEU A 126 1.94 -19.99 -38.81
C LEU A 126 1.60 -18.60 -38.26
N THR A 127 1.56 -17.57 -39.11
CA THR A 127 1.14 -16.22 -38.73
C THR A 127 -0.33 -16.21 -38.27
N GLY A 128 -1.22 -16.86 -39.01
CA GLY A 128 -2.62 -17.02 -38.63
C GLY A 128 -2.79 -17.80 -37.31
N ALA A 129 -2.04 -18.90 -37.15
CA ALA A 129 -2.07 -19.69 -35.92
C ALA A 129 -1.57 -18.92 -34.69
N ILE A 130 -0.52 -18.10 -34.83
CA ILE A 130 -0.02 -17.20 -33.77
C ILE A 130 -1.07 -16.15 -33.42
N ALA A 131 -1.72 -15.53 -34.41
CA ALA A 131 -2.77 -14.54 -34.17
C ALA A 131 -3.96 -15.16 -33.39
N ALA A 132 -4.40 -16.36 -33.79
CA ALA A 132 -5.45 -17.10 -33.10
C ALA A 132 -5.08 -17.43 -31.64
N LEU A 133 -3.84 -17.86 -31.38
CA LEU A 133 -3.34 -18.09 -30.03
C LEU A 133 -3.26 -16.80 -29.21
N SER A 134 -2.79 -15.69 -29.79
CA SER A 134 -2.76 -14.39 -29.11
C SER A 134 -4.16 -13.95 -28.67
N ALA A 135 -5.17 -14.09 -29.54
CA ALA A 135 -6.56 -13.80 -29.18
C ALA A 135 -7.09 -14.71 -28.05
N ARG A 136 -6.66 -15.99 -28.00
CA ARG A 136 -6.99 -16.90 -26.89
C ARG A 136 -6.31 -16.49 -25.59
N ILE A 137 -5.05 -16.06 -25.64
CA ILE A 137 -4.30 -15.54 -24.49
C ILE A 137 -5.03 -14.32 -23.93
N GLU A 138 -5.41 -13.34 -24.76
CA GLU A 138 -6.15 -12.15 -24.31
C GLU A 138 -7.47 -12.52 -23.61
N ARG A 139 -8.22 -13.49 -24.14
CA ARG A 139 -9.44 -13.99 -23.48
C ARG A 139 -9.15 -14.67 -22.14
N ALA A 140 -8.08 -15.45 -22.07
CA ALA A 140 -7.65 -16.09 -20.83
C ALA A 140 -7.17 -15.06 -19.79
N GLU A 141 -6.51 -13.98 -20.21
CA GLU A 141 -6.11 -12.87 -19.33
C GLU A 141 -7.32 -12.12 -18.78
N LYS A 142 -8.35 -11.89 -19.61
CA LYS A 142 -9.63 -11.32 -19.13
C LYS A 142 -10.28 -12.24 -18.09
N ARG A 143 -10.33 -13.56 -18.35
CA ARG A 143 -10.83 -14.54 -17.37
C ARG A 143 -10.00 -14.54 -16.08
N MET A 144 -8.68 -14.39 -16.18
CA MET A 144 -7.78 -14.32 -15.03
C MET A 144 -8.09 -13.11 -14.15
N LYS A 145 -8.27 -11.93 -14.76
CA LYS A 145 -8.69 -10.72 -14.04
C LYS A 145 -10.03 -10.94 -13.34
N GLY A 146 -10.97 -11.62 -13.99
CA GLY A 146 -12.27 -12.00 -13.40
C GLY A 146 -12.13 -12.94 -12.21
N ALA A 147 -11.36 -14.03 -12.36
CA ALA A 147 -11.11 -15.01 -11.31
C ALA A 147 -10.44 -14.36 -10.09
N VAL A 148 -9.46 -13.49 -10.29
CA VAL A 148 -8.80 -12.74 -9.20
C VAL A 148 -9.79 -11.85 -8.45
N ARG A 149 -10.67 -11.14 -9.17
CA ARG A 149 -11.69 -10.29 -8.53
C ARG A 149 -12.66 -11.12 -7.69
N ARG A 150 -13.15 -12.24 -8.23
CA ARG A 150 -14.04 -13.17 -7.51
C ARG A 150 -13.35 -13.77 -6.28
N ALA A 151 -12.12 -14.26 -6.44
CA ALA A 151 -11.36 -14.87 -5.36
C ALA A 151 -11.10 -13.90 -4.21
N LYS A 152 -10.74 -12.64 -4.52
CA LYS A 152 -10.61 -11.59 -3.51
C LYS A 152 -11.93 -11.31 -2.81
N ARG A 153 -13.02 -11.15 -3.58
CA ARG A 153 -14.34 -10.87 -3.03
C ARG A 153 -14.79 -11.97 -2.09
N GLN A 154 -14.78 -13.23 -2.54
CA GLN A 154 -15.14 -14.38 -1.71
C GLN A 154 -14.31 -14.43 -0.43
N PHE A 155 -13.00 -14.21 -0.51
CA PHE A 155 -12.14 -14.21 0.68
C PHE A 155 -12.52 -13.13 1.70
N PHE A 156 -12.84 -11.91 1.26
CA PHE A 156 -13.25 -10.85 2.18
C PHE A 156 -14.67 -11.03 2.69
N ASP A 157 -15.59 -11.51 1.84
CA ASP A 157 -16.96 -11.85 2.23
C ASP A 157 -16.95 -12.96 3.30
N ASP A 158 -16.13 -14.00 3.13
CA ASP A 158 -15.94 -15.08 4.13
C ASP A 158 -15.37 -14.56 5.46
N ILE A 159 -14.46 -13.56 5.42
CA ILE A 159 -13.93 -12.92 6.63
C ILE A 159 -15.04 -12.14 7.32
N MET A 160 -15.83 -11.37 6.57
CA MET A 160 -16.92 -10.58 7.13
C MET A 160 -17.98 -11.48 7.77
N GLU A 161 -18.34 -12.60 7.12
CA GLU A 161 -19.30 -13.57 7.65
C GLU A 161 -18.82 -14.20 8.96
N LYS A 162 -17.53 -14.54 9.06
CA LYS A 162 -16.95 -15.17 10.25
C LYS A 162 -16.61 -14.19 11.37
N THR A 163 -16.62 -12.89 11.09
CA THR A 163 -16.27 -11.86 12.07
C THR A 163 -17.49 -11.47 12.90
N HIS A 164 -17.33 -11.48 14.23
CA HIS A 164 -18.39 -11.04 15.13
C HIS A 164 -18.81 -9.59 14.84
N PRO A 165 -20.12 -9.21 14.87
CA PRO A 165 -20.59 -7.88 14.51
C PRO A 165 -19.89 -6.72 15.22
N SER A 166 -19.49 -6.91 16.48
CA SER A 166 -18.76 -5.90 17.25
C SER A 166 -17.31 -5.65 16.78
N ARG A 167 -16.74 -6.55 15.98
CA ARG A 167 -15.35 -6.50 15.46
C ARG A 167 -15.26 -6.15 13.98
N ILE A 168 -16.38 -5.84 13.32
CA ILE A 168 -16.40 -5.42 11.91
C ILE A 168 -15.48 -4.21 11.70
N TRP A 169 -15.43 -3.31 12.69
CA TRP A 169 -14.57 -2.12 12.67
C TRP A 169 -13.07 -2.45 12.69
N ASP A 170 -12.63 -3.63 13.11
CA ASP A 170 -11.20 -4.01 13.07
C ASP A 170 -10.70 -4.30 11.64
N LEU A 171 -11.62 -4.58 10.72
CA LEU A 171 -11.33 -4.96 9.33
C LEU A 171 -11.07 -3.75 8.43
N VAL A 172 -11.58 -2.57 8.78
CA VAL A 172 -11.40 -1.33 8.02
C VAL A 172 -10.14 -0.59 8.47
N GLY A 173 -9.33 -0.11 7.52
CA GLY A 173 -8.06 0.54 7.84
C GLY A 173 -8.20 1.92 8.48
N TRP A 174 -9.35 2.59 8.31
CA TRP A 174 -9.58 3.97 8.74
C TRP A 174 -10.03 4.09 10.21
N THR A 175 -10.48 2.99 10.82
CA THR A 175 -10.81 2.88 12.25
C THR A 175 -9.58 2.58 13.11
N LYS A 176 -8.51 2.08 12.50
CA LYS A 176 -7.24 1.84 13.19
C LYS A 176 -6.63 3.19 13.57
N PRO A 177 -5.97 3.29 14.74
CA PRO A 177 -5.25 4.50 15.13
C PRO A 177 -4.35 4.93 13.98
N ARG A 178 -4.55 6.17 13.50
CA ARG A 178 -3.72 6.73 12.45
C ARG A 178 -2.30 6.73 12.99
N ARG A 179 -1.37 6.07 12.29
CA ARG A 179 0.06 6.15 12.64
C ARG A 179 0.47 7.60 12.44
N LEU A 180 0.52 8.35 13.53
CA LEU A 180 1.10 9.68 13.51
C LEU A 180 2.57 9.50 13.13
N THR A 181 3.01 10.19 12.09
CA THR A 181 4.42 10.25 11.75
C THR A 181 5.14 10.78 12.98
N THR A 182 6.05 10.00 13.56
CA THR A 182 6.76 10.31 14.81
C THR A 182 7.57 11.62 14.73
N THR A 183 7.70 12.21 13.54
CA THR A 183 8.66 13.27 13.21
C THR A 183 8.00 14.52 12.63
N THR A 184 6.96 15.06 13.27
CA THR A 184 6.78 16.51 13.27
C THR A 184 7.13 17.00 14.66
N GLY A 185 8.43 17.21 14.90
CA GLY A 185 8.88 17.98 16.05
C GLY A 185 8.32 19.40 15.95
N LEU A 186 7.97 20.00 17.08
CA LEU A 186 7.67 21.43 17.13
C LEU A 186 8.91 22.19 16.69
N VAL A 187 8.72 23.17 15.82
CA VAL A 187 9.78 24.00 15.25
C VAL A 187 9.48 25.43 15.62
N ASP A 188 10.50 26.13 16.10
CA ASP A 188 10.41 27.55 16.44
C ASP A 188 10.16 28.40 15.18
N ARG A 189 9.77 29.67 15.36
CA ARG A 189 9.58 30.67 14.31
C ARG A 189 10.80 30.82 13.39
N ASP A 190 12.00 30.56 13.90
CA ASP A 190 13.27 30.60 13.16
C ASP A 190 13.65 29.27 12.50
N GLY A 191 12.77 28.26 12.54
CA GLY A 191 13.00 26.98 11.88
C GLY A 191 13.82 25.96 12.69
N GLN A 192 14.10 26.24 13.97
CA GLN A 192 14.88 25.34 14.83
C GLN A 192 14.00 24.32 15.55
N PRO A 193 14.36 23.03 15.55
CA PRO A 193 13.59 21.99 16.24
C PRO A 193 13.70 22.14 17.77
N ALA A 194 12.56 22.05 18.45
CA ALA A 194 12.48 22.06 19.90
C ALA A 194 12.87 20.68 20.47
N ASP A 195 13.99 20.58 21.16
CA ASP A 195 14.52 19.33 21.72
C ASP A 195 14.30 19.20 23.24
N LYS A 196 14.09 20.32 23.95
CA LYS A 196 13.89 20.35 25.41
C LYS A 196 12.42 20.54 25.81
N PRO A 197 11.95 19.92 26.91
CA PRO A 197 10.56 20.04 27.39
C PRO A 197 10.09 21.48 27.64
N GLU A 198 10.96 22.32 28.19
CA GLU A 198 10.65 23.74 28.46
C GLU A 198 10.49 24.56 27.17
N GLN A 199 11.31 24.26 26.16
CA GLN A 199 11.22 24.87 24.85
C GLN A 199 9.97 24.41 24.10
N LEU A 200 9.61 23.12 24.21
CA LEU A 200 8.37 22.59 23.65
C LEU A 200 7.15 23.32 24.21
N ALA A 201 7.10 23.54 25.52
CA ALA A 201 6.00 24.25 26.16
C ALA A 201 5.92 25.73 25.72
N SER A 202 7.06 26.42 25.66
CA SER A 202 7.12 27.82 25.20
C SER A 202 6.72 27.95 23.73
N ILE A 203 7.31 27.16 22.85
CA ILE A 203 7.04 27.18 21.40
C ILE A 203 5.59 26.78 21.12
N PHE A 204 5.05 25.80 21.84
CA PHE A 204 3.65 25.43 21.74
C PHE A 204 2.72 26.58 22.15
N GLN A 205 3.00 27.22 23.29
CA GLN A 205 2.23 28.37 23.76
C GLN A 205 2.32 29.54 22.77
N GLU A 206 3.50 29.86 22.27
CA GLU A 206 3.71 30.94 21.30
C GLU A 206 3.03 30.65 19.95
N GLN A 207 3.04 29.40 19.48
CA GLN A 207 2.47 29.03 18.19
C GLN A 207 0.93 29.08 18.20
N PHE A 208 0.28 28.65 19.28
CA PHE A 208 -1.19 28.56 19.35
C PHE A 208 -1.84 29.73 20.08
N THR A 209 -1.12 30.36 20.99
CA THR A 209 -1.59 31.42 21.89
C THR A 209 -0.49 32.46 22.10
N PRO A 210 -0.04 33.12 21.02
CA PRO A 210 1.01 34.13 21.13
C PRO A 210 0.57 35.22 22.10
N GLY A 211 1.44 35.58 23.06
CA GLY A 211 1.16 36.67 24.01
C GLY A 211 0.92 38.01 23.31
N THR A 212 1.43 38.16 22.08
CA THR A 212 1.15 39.27 21.19
C THR A 212 0.18 38.79 20.11
N ALA A 213 -1.10 39.18 20.22
CA ALA A 213 -2.06 38.89 19.17
C ALA A 213 -1.54 39.45 17.83
N ARG A 214 -1.45 38.60 16.81
CA ARG A 214 -1.14 39.07 15.45
C ARG A 214 -2.20 40.10 15.09
N ALA A 215 -1.78 41.30 14.71
CA ALA A 215 -2.71 42.33 14.24
C ALA A 215 -3.51 41.74 13.08
N VAL A 216 -4.81 41.55 13.30
CA VAL A 216 -5.76 41.15 12.26
C VAL A 216 -6.17 42.42 11.55
N ASP A 217 -5.96 42.46 10.25
CA ASP A 217 -6.43 43.56 9.41
C ASP A 217 -7.96 43.45 9.28
N PRO A 218 -8.74 44.39 9.84
CA PRO A 218 -10.19 44.33 9.77
C PRO A 218 -10.72 44.58 8.35
N SER A 219 -9.92 45.19 7.46
CA SER A 219 -10.33 45.43 6.07
C SER A 219 -10.54 44.13 5.28
N ILE A 220 -10.02 42.99 5.78
CA ILE A 220 -10.32 41.66 5.21
C ILE A 220 -11.82 41.37 5.19
N LEU A 221 -12.59 41.95 6.12
CA LEU A 221 -14.04 41.77 6.17
C LEU A 221 -14.76 42.49 5.03
N ASP A 222 -14.19 43.60 4.55
CA ASP A 222 -14.73 44.38 3.44
C ASP A 222 -14.51 43.66 2.09
N ASP A 223 -13.42 42.89 1.98
CA ASP A 223 -13.08 42.08 0.81
C ASP A 223 -13.88 40.76 0.73
N ILE A 224 -14.55 40.35 1.81
CA ILE A 224 -15.38 39.14 1.80
C ILE A 224 -16.66 39.47 1.01
N PRO A 225 -16.89 38.82 -0.15
CA PRO A 225 -18.10 39.07 -0.92
C PRO A 225 -19.31 38.66 -0.09
N GLN A 226 -20.16 39.64 0.25
CA GLN A 226 -21.42 39.37 0.91
C GLN A 226 -22.24 38.46 0.00
N ARG A 227 -22.58 37.28 0.53
CA ARG A 227 -23.47 36.37 -0.18
C ARG A 227 -24.87 36.96 -0.14
N GLU A 228 -25.64 36.68 -1.18
CA GLU A 228 -27.06 37.02 -1.21
C GLU A 228 -27.72 36.55 0.10
N GLU A 229 -28.50 37.44 0.70
CA GLU A 229 -29.24 37.14 1.90
C GLU A 229 -30.18 35.97 1.61
N ARG A 230 -29.93 34.83 2.25
CA ARG A 230 -30.82 33.68 2.11
C ARG A 230 -32.11 34.03 2.83
N SER A 231 -33.22 34.00 2.09
CA SER A 231 -34.55 34.09 2.71
C SER A 231 -34.66 33.05 3.81
N PHE A 232 -34.86 33.51 5.04
CA PHE A 232 -35.20 32.64 6.15
C PHE A 232 -36.72 32.50 6.12
N PRO A 233 -37.26 31.36 5.67
CA PRO A 233 -38.71 31.18 5.60
C PRO A 233 -39.29 31.31 7.01
N ALA A 234 -40.46 31.93 7.12
CA ALA A 234 -41.16 32.02 8.39
C ALA A 234 -41.45 30.60 8.89
N ILE A 235 -40.94 30.26 10.07
CA ILE A 235 -41.18 28.96 10.69
C ILE A 235 -42.64 28.92 11.10
N SER A 236 -43.40 27.98 10.56
CA SER A 236 -44.80 27.81 10.90
C SER A 236 -44.96 27.11 12.25
N CYS A 237 -46.05 27.41 12.97
CA CYS A 237 -46.37 26.71 14.21
C CYS A 237 -46.58 25.20 14.01
N VAL A 238 -46.86 24.75 12.79
CA VAL A 238 -47.01 23.33 12.45
C VAL A 238 -45.64 22.66 12.40
N GLU A 239 -44.65 23.27 11.75
CA GLU A 239 -43.27 22.74 11.71
C GLU A 239 -42.66 22.64 13.10
N VAL A 240 -42.90 23.64 13.97
CA VAL A 240 -42.46 23.58 15.37
C VAL A 240 -43.12 22.41 16.10
N ARG A 241 -44.43 22.22 15.91
CA ARG A 241 -45.16 21.12 16.55
C ARG A 241 -44.70 19.75 16.06
N ASP A 242 -44.39 19.63 14.77
CA ASP A 242 -43.87 18.40 14.18
C ASP A 242 -42.45 18.10 14.66
N ALA A 243 -41.58 19.10 14.74
CA ALA A 243 -40.23 18.95 15.27
C ALA A 243 -40.22 18.54 16.76
N LEU A 244 -41.18 19.04 17.55
CA LEU A 244 -41.32 18.71 18.96
C LEU A 244 -42.06 17.38 19.22
N ARG A 245 -42.71 16.80 18.21
CA ARG A 245 -43.58 15.61 18.36
C ARG A 245 -42.88 14.42 19.01
N ASP A 246 -41.63 14.19 18.63
CA ASP A 246 -40.82 13.06 19.11
C ASP A 246 -39.85 13.48 20.24
N THR A 247 -39.92 14.73 20.71
CA THR A 247 -39.10 15.19 21.83
C THR A 247 -39.68 14.73 23.15
N SER A 248 -38.83 14.20 24.04
CA SER A 248 -39.24 13.78 25.37
C SER A 248 -39.20 14.96 26.33
N ASN A 249 -40.34 15.24 26.95
CA ASN A 249 -40.44 16.20 28.05
C ASN A 249 -39.61 15.78 29.28
N PHE A 250 -39.13 14.53 29.35
CA PHE A 250 -38.33 14.00 30.46
C PHE A 250 -36.82 13.96 30.16
N SER A 251 -36.36 14.62 29.10
CA SER A 251 -34.93 14.72 28.83
C SER A 251 -34.23 15.54 29.93
N ALA A 252 -33.01 15.14 30.28
CA ALA A 252 -32.20 15.85 31.28
C ALA A 252 -31.84 17.26 30.76
N PRO A 253 -31.84 18.29 31.61
CA PRO A 253 -31.53 19.65 31.19
C PRO A 253 -30.11 19.75 30.65
N GLY A 254 -29.94 20.60 29.64
CA GLY A 254 -28.63 20.89 29.05
C GLY A 254 -27.74 21.75 29.95
N PRO A 255 -26.53 22.11 29.49
CA PRO A 255 -25.62 23.01 30.22
C PRO A 255 -26.18 24.41 30.45
N ASP A 256 -27.23 24.79 29.72
CA ASP A 256 -28.02 26.01 29.89
C ASP A 256 -29.07 25.90 31.01
N HIS A 257 -29.18 24.75 31.66
CA HIS A 257 -30.12 24.44 32.74
C HIS A 257 -31.60 24.62 32.40
N ALA A 258 -31.95 24.73 31.11
CA ALA A 258 -33.34 24.79 30.68
C ALA A 258 -33.98 23.39 30.78
N SER A 259 -35.16 23.31 31.40
CA SER A 259 -35.92 22.06 31.54
C SER A 259 -37.36 22.23 31.06
N TRP A 260 -38.01 21.13 30.68
CA TRP A 260 -39.38 21.13 30.15
C TRP A 260 -40.47 21.18 31.23
N PHE A 261 -40.08 21.20 32.52
CA PHE A 261 -40.99 21.25 33.65
C PHE A 261 -40.96 22.63 34.29
N TRP A 262 -42.14 23.25 34.39
CA TRP A 262 -42.43 24.43 35.19
C TRP A 262 -43.46 24.07 36.27
#